data_AF-A0AAW1ST17-F1
#
_entry.id   AF-A0AAW1ST17-F1
#
_cell.length_a   1.000
_cell.length_b   1.000
_cell.length_c   1.000
_cell.angle_alpha   90.00
_cell.angle_beta   90.00
_cell.angle_gamma   90.00
#
_symmetry.space_group_name_H-M   'P 1'
#
loop_
_entity.id
_entity.type
_entity.pdbx_description
1 polymer ?
#
loop_
_entity_poly.entity_id
_entity_poly.type
_entity_poly.pdbx_seq_one_letter_code
_entity_poly.pdbx_strand_id
1 'polypeptide(L)'
;MGRFLPDGTVQDYSGHNTSLFVLGVFILWFGWYGFNPGSQLGLINEIVPISSAAINTTLSPACAGLSSLFTKTMVAKFTDRGSAHFVYDVGKMGNGALCGLAAITASCAVVHPWAAIVIGLVAGFGFVCFSQLVIWCRLDDPLDAISVHAFGFFAAPDLIDQSYPVGTPRQAGVFLGGSGNLLAAQLIHIVWVAGWVLANMIPFFWILKKLKLLRVSPEDEALGLDASYHGGTAYPGESTDVAFSWGGSPSGSQKDNSVRKATENTIEQAPSTSNVVLSKEAKAQQRTMENMQSDIMALQRTVQQLLAAQQEGPSTAPGATSQAAPEPGQRTVQRATVLQPLDDTPHLRQRALQQQGQPQVAPNGVHHDRRSF
;
A
#
# COMPACT_ATOMS: atom_id res chain seq x y z
N MET A 1 19.90 -4.25 24.55
CA MET A 1 18.88 -3.60 23.70
C MET A 1 18.97 -4.24 22.34
N GLY A 2 17.82 -4.62 21.77
CA GLY A 2 17.73 -5.31 20.47
C GLY A 2 17.16 -6.72 20.59
N ARG A 3 16.71 -7.24 19.45
CA ARG A 3 15.99 -8.51 19.32
C ARG A 3 16.76 -9.75 19.81
N PHE A 4 18.09 -9.71 19.78
CA PHE A 4 18.94 -10.81 20.23
C PHE A 4 19.71 -10.40 21.49
N LEU A 5 19.43 -11.08 22.60
CA LEU A 5 20.14 -10.86 23.86
C LEU A 5 21.55 -11.50 23.84
N PRO A 6 22.47 -11.07 24.72
CA PRO A 6 23.84 -11.62 24.78
C PRO A 6 23.89 -13.13 25.07
N ASP A 7 22.86 -13.69 25.71
CA ASP A 7 22.70 -15.12 25.97
C ASP A 7 22.14 -15.90 24.75
N GLY A 8 21.85 -15.20 23.64
CA GLY A 8 21.29 -15.77 22.42
C GLY A 8 19.78 -15.95 22.46
N THR A 9 19.08 -15.53 23.52
CA THR A 9 17.62 -15.54 23.56
C THR A 9 17.04 -14.47 22.63
N VAL A 10 15.93 -14.81 21.98
CA VAL A 10 15.22 -13.90 21.06
C VAL A 10 14.13 -13.20 21.85
N GLN A 11 14.21 -11.86 21.91
CA GLN A 11 13.10 -11.03 22.38
C GLN A 11 12.20 -10.70 21.20
N ASP A 12 10.95 -11.16 21.27
CA ASP A 12 9.94 -10.82 20.27
C ASP A 12 9.26 -9.50 20.65
N TYR A 13 9.26 -8.53 19.73
CA TYR A 13 8.57 -7.27 19.93
C TYR A 13 7.18 -7.39 19.32
N SER A 14 6.16 -7.39 20.16
CA SER A 14 4.78 -7.42 19.69
C SER A 14 4.46 -6.20 18.84
N GLY A 15 3.74 -6.40 17.73
CA GLY A 15 3.26 -5.30 16.90
C GLY A 15 2.45 -4.30 17.72
N HIS A 16 2.73 -3.01 17.53
CA HIS A 16 2.10 -1.93 18.29
C HIS A 16 0.56 -1.90 18.12
N ASN A 17 0.06 -2.25 16.93
CA ASN A 17 -1.37 -2.29 16.63
C ASN A 17 -1.67 -3.20 15.43
N THR A 18 -2.28 -4.36 15.70
CA THR A 18 -2.63 -5.34 14.67
C THR A 18 -3.67 -4.81 13.67
N SER A 19 -4.60 -3.97 14.11
CA SER A 19 -5.63 -3.40 13.22
C SER A 19 -5.03 -2.45 12.19
N LEU A 20 -4.08 -1.60 12.61
CA LEU A 20 -3.35 -0.71 11.69
C LEU A 20 -2.48 -1.51 10.72
N PHE A 21 -1.84 -2.58 11.18
CA PHE A 21 -1.09 -3.49 10.32
C PHE A 21 -1.99 -4.11 9.23
N VAL A 22 -3.13 -4.68 9.62
CA VAL A 22 -4.08 -5.30 8.68
C VAL A 22 -4.65 -4.26 7.70
N LEU A 23 -4.94 -3.05 8.15
CA LEU A 23 -5.34 -1.95 7.28
C LEU A 23 -4.26 -1.64 6.24
N GLY A 24 -2.99 -1.60 6.65
CA GLY A 24 -1.84 -1.45 5.74
C GLY A 24 -1.79 -2.56 4.68
N VAL A 25 -2.00 -3.82 5.07
CA VAL A 25 -2.06 -4.95 4.12
C VAL A 25 -3.19 -4.76 3.09
N PHE A 26 -4.38 -4.34 3.52
CA PHE A 26 -5.49 -4.07 2.60
C PHE A 26 -5.21 -2.92 1.63
N ILE A 27 -4.64 -1.82 2.11
CA ILE A 27 -4.27 -0.68 1.27
C ILE A 27 -3.23 -1.10 0.24
N LEU A 28 -2.21 -1.86 0.66
CA LEU A 28 -1.17 -2.38 -0.25
C LEU A 28 -1.75 -3.33 -1.29
N TRP A 29 -2.62 -4.26 -0.89
CA TRP A 29 -3.27 -5.17 -1.83
C TRP A 29 -4.14 -4.41 -2.83
N PHE A 30 -4.96 -3.48 -2.37
CA PHE A 30 -5.76 -2.63 -3.25
C PHE A 30 -4.86 -1.83 -4.22
N GLY A 31 -3.82 -1.18 -3.72
CA GLY A 31 -2.84 -0.47 -4.53
C GLY A 31 -2.13 -1.36 -5.55
N TRP A 32 -1.95 -2.64 -5.26
CA TRP A 32 -1.32 -3.61 -6.16
C TRP A 32 -2.12 -3.89 -7.43
N TYR A 33 -3.43 -3.60 -7.45
CA TYR A 33 -4.22 -3.60 -8.69
C TYR A 33 -3.86 -2.45 -9.62
N GLY A 34 -3.44 -1.30 -9.07
CA GLY A 34 -2.83 -0.23 -9.87
C GLY A 34 -1.43 -0.63 -10.35
N PHE A 35 -0.69 -1.40 -9.53
CA PHE A 35 0.67 -1.82 -9.83
C PHE A 35 0.74 -2.90 -10.93
N ASN A 36 0.09 -4.04 -10.74
CA ASN A 36 0.21 -5.20 -11.61
C ASN A 36 -0.60 -5.03 -12.92
N PRO A 37 -1.95 -4.94 -12.89
CA PRO A 37 -2.75 -4.61 -14.07
C PRO A 37 -2.31 -3.32 -14.77
N GLY A 38 -2.00 -2.27 -14.01
CA GLY A 38 -1.58 -0.98 -14.57
C GLY A 38 -0.24 -1.01 -15.31
N SER A 39 0.60 -2.03 -15.07
CA SER A 39 1.88 -2.21 -15.78
C SER A 39 1.72 -2.55 -17.27
N GLN A 40 0.51 -2.85 -17.75
CA GLN A 40 0.27 -3.02 -19.19
C GLN A 40 0.19 -1.71 -19.96
N LEU A 41 0.04 -0.56 -19.28
CA LEU A 41 0.08 0.78 -19.87
C LEU A 41 -0.91 1.04 -21.04
N GLY A 42 -1.87 0.15 -21.26
CA GLY A 42 -2.85 0.23 -22.33
C GLY A 42 -4.09 -0.59 -22.00
N LEU A 43 -5.24 -0.24 -22.59
CA LEU A 43 -6.54 -0.89 -22.35
C LEU A 43 -7.12 -1.54 -23.62
N ILE A 44 -7.01 -0.88 -24.77
CA ILE A 44 -7.80 -1.19 -25.98
C ILE A 44 -7.39 -2.53 -26.63
N ASN A 45 -6.15 -2.99 -26.44
CA ASN A 45 -5.65 -4.27 -26.98
C ASN A 45 -5.09 -5.21 -25.91
N GLU A 46 -5.12 -4.81 -24.63
CA GLU A 46 -4.41 -5.48 -23.53
C GLU A 46 -5.38 -6.11 -22.51
N ILE A 47 -6.65 -6.30 -22.88
CA ILE A 47 -7.71 -6.78 -21.97
C ILE A 47 -7.34 -8.13 -21.35
N VAL A 48 -6.76 -9.05 -22.12
CA VAL A 48 -6.38 -10.38 -21.62
C VAL A 48 -5.18 -10.31 -20.66
N PRO A 49 -4.06 -9.64 -21.00
CA PRO A 49 -2.96 -9.40 -20.05
C PRO A 49 -3.39 -8.66 -18.77
N ILE A 50 -4.23 -7.62 -18.88
CA ILE A 50 -4.73 -6.85 -17.73
C ILE A 50 -5.59 -7.74 -16.82
N SER A 51 -6.53 -8.48 -17.41
CA SER A 51 -7.44 -9.35 -16.65
C SER A 51 -6.68 -10.49 -15.98
N SER A 52 -5.71 -11.08 -16.69
CA SER A 52 -4.82 -12.10 -16.12
C SER A 52 -4.02 -11.54 -14.95
N ALA A 53 -3.44 -10.33 -15.11
CA ALA A 53 -2.74 -9.65 -14.04
C ALA A 53 -3.64 -9.38 -12.83
N ALA A 54 -4.88 -8.94 -13.02
CA ALA A 54 -5.82 -8.68 -11.94
C ALA A 54 -6.21 -9.95 -11.17
N ILE A 55 -6.55 -11.02 -11.89
CA ILE A 55 -6.90 -12.32 -11.30
C ILE A 55 -5.71 -12.88 -10.52
N ASN A 56 -4.53 -12.88 -11.12
CA ASN A 56 -3.31 -13.41 -10.48
C ASN A 56 -2.88 -12.59 -9.25
N THR A 57 -3.13 -11.28 -9.26
CA THR A 57 -2.95 -10.36 -8.12
C THR A 57 -3.94 -10.62 -6.98
N THR A 58 -4.97 -11.43 -7.20
CA THR A 58 -5.88 -11.90 -6.14
C THR A 58 -5.49 -13.29 -5.65
N LEU A 59 -5.28 -14.21 -6.59
CA LEU A 59 -5.09 -15.62 -6.27
C LEU A 59 -3.78 -15.87 -5.52
N SER A 60 -2.67 -15.31 -6.01
CA SER A 60 -1.35 -15.52 -5.40
C SER A 60 -1.30 -15.09 -3.93
N PRO A 61 -1.63 -13.84 -3.56
CA PRO A 61 -1.59 -13.42 -2.15
C PRO A 61 -2.62 -14.13 -1.26
N ALA A 62 -3.80 -14.48 -1.76
CA ALA A 62 -4.76 -15.27 -0.99
C ALA A 62 -4.17 -16.65 -0.63
N CYS A 63 -3.57 -17.32 -1.61
CA CYS A 63 -2.91 -18.60 -1.40
C CYS A 63 -1.65 -18.49 -0.53
N ALA A 64 -0.88 -17.41 -0.68
CA ALA A 64 0.31 -17.18 0.13
C ALA A 64 -0.02 -16.90 1.60
N GLY A 65 -1.07 -16.11 1.88
CA GLY A 65 -1.56 -15.88 3.24
C GLY A 65 -2.07 -17.16 3.90
N LEU A 66 -2.82 -17.99 3.18
CA LEU A 66 -3.24 -19.31 3.69
C LEU A 66 -2.04 -20.23 3.92
N SER A 67 -1.12 -20.31 2.97
CA SER A 67 0.08 -21.14 3.06
C SER A 67 0.96 -20.74 4.24
N SER A 68 1.21 -19.43 4.45
CA SER A 68 2.01 -18.96 5.58
C SER A 68 1.32 -19.24 6.92
N LEU A 69 0.00 -19.06 6.99
CA LEU A 69 -0.80 -19.35 8.17
C LEU A 69 -0.70 -20.83 8.57
N PHE A 70 -0.93 -21.75 7.63
CA PHE A 70 -0.86 -23.18 7.89
C PHE A 70 0.58 -23.63 8.16
N THR A 71 1.56 -23.15 7.39
CA THR A 71 2.96 -23.51 7.57
C THR A 71 3.48 -23.07 8.94
N LYS A 72 3.19 -21.84 9.37
CA LYS A 72 3.58 -21.34 10.69
C LYS A 72 2.96 -22.17 11.81
N THR A 73 1.68 -22.51 11.66
CA THR A 73 0.97 -23.35 12.63
C THR A 73 1.56 -24.76 12.70
N MET A 74 1.94 -25.34 11.57
CA MET A 74 2.63 -26.63 11.53
C MET A 74 4.01 -26.56 12.17
N VAL A 75 4.82 -25.55 11.85
CA VAL A 75 6.16 -25.36 12.43
C VAL A 75 6.10 -25.19 13.95
N ALA A 76 5.13 -24.42 14.46
CA ALA A 76 4.91 -24.26 15.89
C ALA A 76 4.61 -25.62 16.56
N LYS A 77 3.75 -26.44 15.95
CA LYS A 77 3.42 -27.79 16.47
C LYS A 77 4.64 -28.71 16.57
N PHE A 78 5.59 -28.62 15.63
CA PHE A 78 6.78 -29.49 15.62
C PHE A 78 7.94 -28.96 16.47
N THR A 79 8.03 -27.64 16.66
CA THR A 79 9.13 -26.99 17.39
C THR A 79 8.78 -26.77 18.87
N ASP A 80 7.57 -26.31 19.17
CA ASP A 80 7.09 -26.11 20.54
C ASP A 80 6.47 -27.42 21.05
N ARG A 81 7.31 -28.24 21.70
CA ARG A 81 6.93 -29.51 22.35
C ARG A 81 5.95 -29.30 23.53
N GLY A 82 4.70 -28.86 23.28
CA GLY A 82 3.65 -28.93 24.31
C GLY A 82 2.54 -27.89 24.27
N SER A 83 2.64 -26.81 23.49
CA SER A 83 1.53 -25.85 23.39
C SER A 83 0.48 -26.35 22.41
N ALA A 84 -0.50 -27.09 22.91
CA ALA A 84 -1.62 -27.66 22.16
C ALA A 84 -2.61 -26.62 21.56
N HIS A 85 -2.26 -25.33 21.58
CA HIS A 85 -3.13 -24.26 21.09
C HIS A 85 -2.76 -23.88 19.65
N PHE A 86 -3.70 -24.11 18.73
CA PHE A 86 -3.67 -23.54 17.39
C PHE A 86 -3.83 -22.01 17.50
N VAL A 87 -2.73 -21.27 17.35
CA VAL A 87 -2.77 -19.81 17.28
C VAL A 87 -2.59 -19.38 15.83
N TYR A 88 -3.65 -18.80 15.27
CA TYR A 88 -3.62 -18.19 13.96
C TYR A 88 -3.09 -16.76 14.06
N ASP A 89 -1.84 -16.57 13.63
CA ASP A 89 -1.18 -15.26 13.64
C ASP A 89 -1.56 -14.45 12.40
N VAL A 90 -2.38 -13.42 12.61
CA VAL A 90 -2.85 -12.50 11.56
C VAL A 90 -1.70 -11.69 10.96
N GLY A 91 -0.67 -11.37 11.75
CA GLY A 91 0.53 -10.67 11.28
C GLY A 91 1.29 -11.50 10.25
N LYS A 92 1.55 -12.77 10.58
CA LYS A 92 2.24 -13.70 9.67
C LYS A 92 1.40 -14.06 8.43
N MET A 93 0.08 -14.14 8.57
CA MET A 93 -0.81 -14.26 7.41
C MET A 93 -0.71 -13.03 6.50
N GLY A 94 -0.77 -11.82 7.07
CA GLY A 94 -0.67 -10.57 6.32
C GLY A 94 0.67 -10.42 5.58
N ASN A 95 1.80 -10.68 6.26
CA ASN A 95 3.12 -10.68 5.61
C ASN A 95 3.24 -11.78 4.54
N GLY A 96 2.64 -12.95 4.76
CA GLY A 96 2.54 -13.99 3.74
C GLY A 96 1.77 -13.54 2.50
N ALA A 97 0.65 -12.83 2.68
CA ALA A 97 -0.11 -12.25 1.58
C ALA A 97 0.72 -11.20 0.81
N LEU A 98 1.43 -10.30 1.51
CA LEU A 98 2.35 -9.33 0.88
C LEU A 98 3.49 -10.02 0.12
N CYS A 99 4.04 -11.12 0.66
CA CYS A 99 5.02 -11.95 -0.05
C CYS A 99 4.41 -12.54 -1.33
N GLY A 100 3.16 -13.00 -1.30
CA GLY A 100 2.45 -13.51 -2.47
C GLY A 100 2.18 -12.45 -3.55
N LEU A 101 1.89 -11.20 -3.14
CA LEU A 101 1.80 -10.05 -4.04
C LEU A 101 3.14 -9.79 -4.73
N ALA A 102 4.22 -9.74 -3.96
CA ALA A 102 5.55 -9.54 -4.50
C ALA A 102 5.96 -10.70 -5.44
N ALA A 103 5.70 -11.95 -5.05
CA ALA A 103 6.05 -13.14 -5.84
C ALA A 103 5.40 -13.18 -7.22
N ILE A 104 4.12 -12.78 -7.33
CA ILE A 104 3.39 -12.78 -8.61
C ILE A 104 3.72 -11.59 -9.49
N THR A 105 4.29 -10.52 -8.94
CA THR A 105 4.47 -9.22 -9.61
C THR A 105 5.16 -9.35 -10.97
N ALA A 106 6.29 -10.06 -11.04
CA ALA A 106 7.04 -10.22 -12.29
C ALA A 106 6.30 -11.02 -13.36
N SER A 107 5.34 -11.87 -12.98
CA SER A 107 4.69 -12.83 -13.87
C SER A 107 3.17 -12.69 -13.97
N CYS A 108 2.60 -11.64 -13.38
CA CYS A 108 1.16 -11.49 -13.20
C CYS A 108 0.36 -11.53 -14.52
N ALA A 109 0.91 -11.00 -15.61
CA ALA A 109 0.22 -11.01 -16.92
C ALA A 109 0.48 -12.27 -17.75
N VAL A 110 1.51 -13.05 -17.43
CA VAL A 110 2.01 -14.13 -18.31
C VAL A 110 1.85 -15.54 -17.76
N VAL A 111 1.18 -15.71 -16.63
CA VAL A 111 0.92 -17.04 -16.06
C VAL A 111 -0.58 -17.29 -15.99
N HIS A 112 -0.97 -18.54 -16.15
CA HIS A 112 -2.36 -18.92 -15.95
C HIS A 112 -2.78 -18.82 -14.47
N PRO A 113 -4.07 -18.61 -14.18
CA PRO A 113 -4.59 -18.52 -12.80
C PRO A 113 -4.20 -19.68 -11.87
N TRP A 114 -4.17 -20.91 -12.39
CA TRP A 114 -3.74 -22.08 -11.61
C TRP A 114 -2.27 -21.99 -11.19
N ALA A 115 -1.41 -21.40 -12.02
CA ALA A 115 0.00 -21.23 -11.70
C ALA A 115 0.17 -20.13 -10.65
N ALA A 116 -0.64 -19.07 -10.68
CA ALA A 116 -0.64 -18.04 -9.63
C ALA A 116 -0.96 -18.63 -8.23
N ILE A 117 -1.86 -19.62 -8.16
CA ILE A 117 -2.13 -20.36 -6.91
C ILE A 117 -0.87 -21.07 -6.41
N VAL A 118 -0.18 -21.81 -7.29
CA VAL A 118 1.06 -22.54 -6.95
C VAL A 118 2.15 -21.57 -6.50
N ILE A 119 2.33 -20.46 -7.22
CA ILE A 119 3.30 -19.41 -6.88
C ILE A 119 3.00 -18.84 -5.49
N GLY A 120 1.73 -18.53 -5.21
CA GLY A 120 1.29 -18.06 -3.90
C GLY A 120 1.60 -19.06 -2.79
N LEU A 121 1.22 -20.33 -2.97
CA LEU A 121 1.47 -21.39 -1.97
C LEU A 121 2.97 -21.54 -1.66
N VAL A 122 3.81 -21.57 -2.69
CA VAL A 122 5.28 -21.69 -2.54
C VAL A 122 5.87 -20.43 -1.90
N ALA A 123 5.40 -19.25 -2.27
CA ALA A 123 5.83 -17.99 -1.68
C ALA A 123 5.50 -17.92 -0.18
N GLY A 124 4.27 -18.26 0.21
CA GLY A 124 3.85 -18.27 1.62
C GLY A 124 4.63 -19.28 2.46
N PHE A 125 4.92 -20.47 1.92
CA PHE A 125 5.76 -21.47 2.58
C PHE A 125 7.21 -20.99 2.72
N GLY A 126 7.79 -20.51 1.61
CA GLY A 126 9.17 -20.00 1.55
C GLY A 126 9.38 -18.82 2.50
N PHE A 127 8.40 -17.92 2.61
CA PHE A 127 8.39 -16.82 3.57
C PHE A 127 8.58 -17.32 5.02
N VAL A 128 7.79 -18.32 5.45
CA VAL A 128 7.90 -18.86 6.81
C VAL A 128 9.27 -19.52 7.04
N CYS A 129 9.74 -20.31 6.07
CA CYS A 129 11.06 -20.93 6.15
C CYS A 129 12.18 -19.90 6.25
N PHE A 130 12.12 -18.84 5.45
CA PHE A 130 13.15 -17.80 5.44
C PHE A 130 13.10 -16.94 6.71
N SER A 131 11.91 -16.56 7.20
CA SER A 131 11.77 -15.85 8.48
C SER A 131 12.44 -16.64 9.61
N GLN A 132 12.31 -17.98 9.62
CA GLN A 132 13.00 -18.82 10.59
C GLN A 132 14.53 -18.86 10.38
N LEU A 133 14.99 -18.85 9.14
CA LEU A 133 16.41 -18.80 8.79
C LEU A 133 17.07 -17.49 9.24
N VAL A 134 16.39 -16.35 9.08
CA VAL A 134 16.85 -15.02 9.52
C VAL A 134 17.08 -15.00 11.03
N ILE A 135 16.12 -15.54 11.78
CA ILE A 135 16.23 -15.69 13.23
C ILE A 135 17.44 -16.56 13.60
N TRP A 136 17.64 -17.68 12.89
CA TRP A 136 18.78 -18.56 13.12
C TRP A 136 20.12 -17.88 12.81
N CYS A 137 20.18 -17.04 11.77
CA CYS A 137 21.34 -16.24 11.40
C CYS A 137 21.56 -15.01 12.30
N ARG A 138 20.69 -14.78 13.31
CA ARG A 138 20.72 -13.60 14.19
C ARG A 138 20.68 -12.27 13.43
N LEU A 139 19.95 -12.26 12.33
CA LEU A 139 19.69 -11.06 11.55
C LEU A 139 18.40 -10.42 12.06
N ASP A 140 18.46 -9.15 12.40
CA ASP A 140 17.31 -8.40 12.92
C ASP A 140 16.55 -7.76 11.74
N ASP A 141 15.66 -8.54 11.12
CA ASP A 141 14.72 -8.05 10.11
C ASP A 141 13.35 -7.77 10.76
N PRO A 142 12.96 -6.50 10.94
CA PRO A 142 11.68 -6.14 11.56
C PRO A 142 10.47 -6.36 10.65
N LEU A 143 10.65 -6.53 9.34
CA LEU A 143 9.56 -6.57 8.36
C LEU A 143 9.38 -7.94 7.69
N ASP A 144 10.30 -8.89 7.89
CA ASP A 144 10.34 -10.19 7.21
C ASP A 144 10.15 -10.05 5.68
N ALA A 145 10.87 -9.12 5.05
CA ALA A 145 10.54 -8.62 3.71
C ALA A 145 11.29 -9.35 2.59
N ILE A 146 10.81 -10.53 2.17
CA ILE A 146 11.45 -11.32 1.10
C ILE A 146 10.43 -11.86 0.11
N SER A 147 10.78 -11.80 -1.16
CA SER A 147 9.96 -12.29 -2.26
C SER A 147 10.75 -13.23 -3.18
N VAL A 148 10.05 -14.25 -3.68
CA VAL A 148 10.59 -15.20 -4.67
C VAL A 148 9.73 -15.09 -5.92
N HIS A 149 10.34 -14.76 -7.06
CA HIS A 149 9.64 -14.63 -8.34
C HIS A 149 9.75 -15.94 -9.13
N ALA A 150 8.64 -16.43 -9.66
CA ALA A 150 8.56 -17.74 -10.32
C ALA A 150 8.34 -17.68 -11.84
N PHE A 151 8.62 -16.52 -12.46
CA PHE A 151 8.40 -16.27 -13.89
C PHE A 151 9.03 -17.34 -14.80
N GLY A 152 10.27 -17.75 -14.52
CA GLY A 152 11.01 -18.70 -15.37
C GLY A 152 10.42 -20.12 -15.44
N PHE A 153 9.52 -20.47 -14.52
CA PHE A 153 8.92 -21.80 -14.45
C PHE A 153 7.58 -21.91 -15.19
N PHE A 154 6.71 -20.93 -15.00
CA PHE A 154 5.29 -21.02 -15.35
C PHE A 154 4.82 -20.02 -16.42
N ALA A 155 5.73 -19.30 -17.09
CA ALA A 155 5.35 -18.37 -18.14
C ALA A 155 4.64 -19.11 -19.30
N ALA A 156 3.40 -18.75 -19.58
CA ALA A 156 2.52 -19.40 -20.54
C ALA A 156 2.72 -18.80 -21.94
N PRO A 157 3.02 -19.60 -22.97
CA PRO A 157 3.38 -19.09 -24.30
C PRO A 157 2.30 -18.19 -24.91
N ASP A 158 1.03 -18.58 -24.79
CA ASP A 158 -0.12 -17.82 -25.28
C ASP A 158 -0.29 -16.46 -24.59
N LEU A 159 -0.02 -16.38 -23.29
CA LEU A 159 -0.09 -15.13 -22.52
C LEU A 159 1.16 -14.25 -22.70
N ILE A 160 2.32 -14.87 -22.92
CA ILE A 160 3.56 -14.17 -23.25
C ILE A 160 3.41 -13.43 -24.58
N ASP A 161 2.90 -14.11 -25.61
CA ASP A 161 2.70 -13.51 -26.94
C ASP A 161 1.70 -12.35 -26.89
N GLN A 162 0.68 -12.45 -26.03
CA GLN A 162 -0.31 -11.39 -25.81
C GLN A 162 0.24 -10.23 -24.98
N SER A 163 1.06 -10.49 -23.96
CA SER A 163 1.63 -9.45 -23.09
C SER A 163 2.84 -8.75 -23.69
N TYR A 164 3.51 -9.40 -24.64
CA TYR A 164 4.70 -8.89 -25.31
C TYR A 164 4.61 -9.07 -26.83
N PRO A 165 3.62 -8.43 -27.50
CA PRO A 165 3.34 -8.65 -28.92
C PRO A 165 4.41 -8.06 -29.86
N VAL A 166 5.30 -7.20 -29.34
CA VAL A 166 6.35 -6.52 -30.11
C VAL A 166 7.73 -6.88 -29.56
N GLY A 167 8.61 -7.39 -30.42
CA GLY A 167 10.02 -7.65 -30.09
C GLY A 167 10.48 -9.06 -30.41
N THR A 168 11.55 -9.49 -29.73
CA THR A 168 12.09 -10.84 -29.87
C THR A 168 11.11 -11.88 -29.30
N PRO A 169 10.89 -13.02 -29.98
CA PRO A 169 10.08 -14.10 -29.44
C PRO A 169 10.57 -14.49 -28.05
N ARG A 170 9.68 -14.38 -27.08
CA ARG A 170 9.98 -14.76 -25.70
C ARG A 170 9.68 -16.23 -25.54
N GLN A 171 10.53 -16.92 -24.81
CA GLN A 171 10.34 -18.34 -24.58
C GLN A 171 9.28 -18.57 -23.50
N ALA A 172 8.58 -19.70 -23.59
CA ALA A 172 7.73 -20.20 -22.51
C ALA A 172 8.57 -20.57 -21.27
N GLY A 173 7.87 -20.73 -20.14
CA GLY A 173 8.44 -21.30 -18.92
C GLY A 173 8.81 -22.77 -19.12
N VAL A 174 9.81 -23.23 -18.36
CA VAL A 174 10.35 -24.59 -18.49
C VAL A 174 9.28 -25.67 -18.30
N PHE A 175 8.27 -25.43 -17.45
CA PHE A 175 7.19 -26.41 -17.22
C PHE A 175 6.06 -26.36 -18.26
N LEU A 176 6.07 -25.36 -19.15
CA LEU A 176 5.06 -25.16 -20.20
C LEU A 176 5.65 -25.35 -21.60
N GLY A 177 6.67 -26.21 -21.71
CA GLY A 177 7.30 -26.57 -22.99
C GLY A 177 8.38 -25.59 -23.47
N GLY A 178 8.74 -24.60 -22.65
CA GLY A 178 9.85 -23.69 -22.93
C GLY A 178 11.22 -24.33 -22.72
N SER A 179 12.24 -23.70 -23.31
CA SER A 179 13.62 -24.13 -23.08
C SER A 179 14.15 -23.62 -21.72
N GLY A 180 15.24 -24.20 -21.23
CA GLY A 180 15.91 -23.74 -20.01
C GLY A 180 16.43 -22.30 -20.07
N ASN A 181 16.47 -21.67 -21.24
CA ASN A 181 17.06 -20.34 -21.40
C ASN A 181 16.25 -19.25 -20.69
N LEU A 182 14.91 -19.34 -20.63
CA LEU A 182 14.12 -18.36 -19.88
C LEU A 182 14.45 -18.40 -18.39
N LEU A 183 14.51 -19.61 -17.82
CA LEU A 183 14.87 -19.82 -16.43
C LEU A 183 16.31 -19.32 -16.17
N ALA A 184 17.25 -19.65 -17.04
CA ALA A 184 18.63 -19.19 -16.93
C ALA A 184 18.73 -17.65 -16.98
N ALA A 185 18.00 -17.01 -17.90
CA ALA A 185 17.95 -15.55 -17.99
C ALA A 185 17.40 -14.92 -16.70
N GLN A 186 16.36 -15.50 -16.10
CA GLN A 186 15.81 -15.01 -14.84
C GLN A 186 16.76 -15.20 -13.65
N LEU A 187 17.49 -16.32 -13.58
CA LEU A 187 18.50 -16.54 -12.55
C LEU A 187 19.66 -15.54 -12.68
N ILE A 188 20.14 -15.30 -13.91
CA ILE A 188 21.16 -14.28 -14.18
C ILE A 188 20.65 -12.90 -13.78
N HIS A 189 19.39 -12.57 -14.10
CA HIS A 189 18.77 -11.31 -13.73
C HIS A 189 18.70 -11.12 -12.21
N ILE A 190 18.32 -12.16 -11.45
CA ILE A 190 18.33 -12.13 -9.98
C ILE A 190 19.73 -11.84 -9.45
N VAL A 191 20.75 -12.54 -9.95
CA VAL A 191 22.15 -12.33 -9.53
C VAL A 191 22.63 -10.93 -9.88
N TRP A 192 22.27 -10.42 -11.06
CA TRP A 192 22.63 -9.08 -11.51
C TRP A 192 21.99 -8.00 -10.63
N VAL A 193 20.68 -8.08 -10.39
CA VAL A 193 19.96 -7.14 -9.53
C VAL A 193 20.48 -7.20 -8.11
N ALA A 194 20.69 -8.40 -7.55
CA ALA A 194 21.28 -8.56 -6.22
C ALA A 194 22.68 -7.93 -6.15
N GLY A 195 23.55 -8.21 -7.12
CA GLY A 195 24.89 -7.63 -7.21
C GLY A 195 24.85 -6.10 -7.31
N TRP A 196 23.98 -5.55 -8.16
CA TRP A 196 23.78 -4.11 -8.31
C TRP A 196 23.29 -3.45 -7.02
N VAL A 197 22.27 -4.03 -6.37
CA VAL A 197 21.72 -3.52 -5.11
C VAL A 197 22.77 -3.57 -4.02
N LEU A 198 23.48 -4.69 -3.84
CA LEU A 198 24.54 -4.81 -2.83
C LEU A 198 25.69 -3.83 -3.09
N ALA A 199 26.12 -3.68 -4.35
CA ALA A 199 27.19 -2.77 -4.73
C ALA A 199 26.85 -1.29 -4.44
N ASN A 200 25.58 -0.90 -4.49
CA ASN A 200 25.15 0.48 -4.20
C ASN A 200 24.77 0.67 -2.73
N MET A 201 24.00 -0.26 -2.15
CA MET A 201 23.47 -0.14 -0.79
C MET A 201 24.55 -0.35 0.28
N ILE A 202 25.50 -1.27 0.08
CA ILE A 202 26.56 -1.49 1.07
C ILE A 202 27.40 -0.22 1.27
N PRO A 203 27.96 0.43 0.23
CA PRO A 203 28.70 1.67 0.40
C PRO A 203 27.82 2.79 0.98
N PHE A 204 26.58 2.93 0.49
CA PHE A 204 25.66 3.96 0.97
C PHE A 204 25.40 3.86 2.48
N PHE A 205 24.94 2.69 2.96
CA PHE A 205 24.69 2.49 4.39
C PHE A 205 25.97 2.48 5.22
N TRP A 206 27.10 2.03 4.65
CA TRP A 206 28.39 2.10 5.33
C TRP A 206 28.84 3.55 5.56
N ILE A 207 28.67 4.44 4.56
CA ILE A 207 28.95 5.87 4.69
C ILE A 207 28.03 6.48 5.77
N LEU A 208 26.72 6.26 5.70
CA LEU A 208 25.78 6.76 6.71
C LEU A 208 26.11 6.28 8.13
N LYS A 209 26.53 5.00 8.26
CA LYS A 209 26.99 4.44 9.53
C LYS A 209 28.26 5.12 10.03
N LYS A 210 29.23 5.40 9.14
CA LYS A 210 30.47 6.11 9.49
C LYS A 210 30.22 7.56 9.91
N LEU A 211 29.25 8.21 9.29
CA LEU A 211 28.79 9.55 9.66
C LEU A 211 27.89 9.57 10.90
N LYS A 212 27.58 8.40 11.50
CA LYS A 212 26.66 8.25 12.65
C LYS A 212 25.25 8.82 12.38
N LEU A 213 24.77 8.72 11.15
CA LEU A 213 23.44 9.23 10.73
C LEU A 213 22.36 8.15 10.69
N LEU A 214 22.73 6.87 10.70
CA LEU A 214 21.81 5.77 10.41
C LEU A 214 20.97 5.31 11.61
N ARG A 215 21.53 5.34 12.83
CA ARG A 215 20.88 4.84 14.05
C ARG A 215 20.95 5.91 15.13
N VAL A 216 19.84 6.09 15.85
CA VAL A 216 19.72 6.98 17.01
C VAL A 216 20.61 6.50 18.17
N SER A 217 20.82 7.36 19.17
CA SER A 217 21.58 6.99 20.36
C SER A 217 20.85 5.88 21.15
N PRO A 218 21.56 5.04 21.93
CA PRO A 218 20.90 4.04 22.79
C PRO A 218 19.95 4.65 23.83
N GLU A 219 20.21 5.90 24.23
CA GLU A 219 19.38 6.67 25.16
C GLU A 219 18.05 7.06 24.48
N ASP A 220 18.10 7.58 23.26
CA ASP A 220 16.90 7.90 22.47
C ASP A 220 16.12 6.64 22.06
N GLU A 221 16.82 5.54 21.75
CA GLU A 221 16.21 4.24 21.45
C GLU A 221 15.46 3.68 22.69
N ALA A 222 15.98 3.92 23.91
CA ALA A 222 15.33 3.52 25.16
C ALA A 222 14.10 4.37 25.49
N LEU A 223 14.15 5.67 25.19
CA LEU A 223 13.04 6.60 25.38
C LEU A 223 11.91 6.38 24.36
N GLY A 224 12.26 5.91 23.16
CA GLY A 224 11.36 5.80 22.02
C GLY A 224 11.44 7.03 21.11
N LEU A 225 11.33 6.82 19.80
CA LEU A 225 11.47 7.89 18.80
C LEU A 225 10.33 8.90 18.87
N ASP A 226 9.15 8.51 19.34
CA ASP A 226 8.01 9.42 19.49
C ASP A 226 8.32 10.49 20.55
N ALA A 227 8.83 10.09 21.72
CA ALA A 227 9.19 11.01 22.79
C ALA A 227 10.46 11.83 22.47
N SER A 228 11.49 11.20 21.87
CA SER A 228 12.78 11.86 21.61
C SER A 228 12.77 12.78 20.39
N TYR A 229 12.09 12.40 19.30
CA TYR A 229 12.08 13.15 18.04
C TYR A 229 10.74 13.79 17.66
N HIS A 230 9.62 13.34 18.23
CA HIS A 230 8.27 13.79 17.82
C HIS A 230 7.46 14.48 18.93
N GLY A 231 8.07 14.67 20.12
CA GLY A 231 7.54 15.55 21.17
C GLY A 231 6.41 14.99 22.02
N GLY A 232 6.17 13.67 22.03
CA GLY A 232 5.14 13.06 22.87
C GLY A 232 4.83 11.61 22.51
N THR A 233 3.79 11.04 23.12
CA THR A 233 3.37 9.65 22.85
C THR A 233 2.38 9.58 21.69
N ALA A 234 2.44 8.52 20.90
CA ALA A 234 1.47 8.29 19.82
C ALA A 234 0.05 8.00 20.36
N TYR A 235 -0.06 7.48 21.59
CA TYR A 235 -1.33 7.07 22.20
C TYR A 235 -1.64 7.84 23.49
N PRO A 236 -2.85 8.41 23.63
CA PRO A 236 -3.29 9.03 24.88
C PRO A 236 -3.37 7.97 25.99
N GLY A 237 -2.65 8.18 27.09
CA GLY A 237 -2.68 7.31 28.27
C GLY A 237 -1.44 6.41 28.46
N GLU A 238 -0.57 6.29 27.46
CA GLU A 238 0.80 5.80 27.68
C GLU A 238 1.63 6.95 28.25
N SER A 239 1.70 7.08 29.58
CA SER A 239 2.53 8.10 30.21
C SER A 239 3.99 7.65 30.19
N THR A 240 4.78 8.13 29.22
CA THR A 240 6.20 8.33 29.48
C THR A 240 6.31 9.67 30.21
N ASP A 241 6.58 9.63 31.52
CA ASP A 241 6.88 10.80 32.35
C ASP A 241 8.21 11.44 31.91
N VAL A 242 8.27 11.98 30.71
CA VAL A 242 9.43 12.70 30.19
C VAL A 242 8.96 14.09 29.80
N ALA A 243 8.96 14.99 30.77
CA ALA A 243 8.78 16.41 30.53
C ALA A 243 9.94 16.90 29.65
N PHE A 244 9.64 17.24 28.40
CA PHE A 244 10.59 17.82 27.47
C PHE A 244 10.98 19.24 27.95
N SER A 245 12.23 19.42 28.38
CA SER A 245 12.78 20.73 28.73
C SER A 245 13.70 21.20 27.60
N TRP A 246 13.34 22.31 26.95
CA TRP A 246 14.24 23.01 26.03
C TRP A 246 15.27 23.80 26.86
N GLY A 247 16.48 23.26 26.99
CA GLY A 247 17.64 23.96 27.54
C GLY A 247 17.78 23.94 29.07
N GLY A 248 18.71 23.12 29.56
CA GLY A 248 19.21 23.19 30.94
C GLY A 248 19.73 21.85 31.47
N SER A 249 20.98 21.83 31.96
CA SER A 249 21.67 20.67 32.55
C SER A 249 20.86 19.89 33.61
N PRO A 250 21.15 18.59 33.80
CA PRO A 250 20.39 17.76 34.73
C PRO A 250 20.84 17.98 36.18
N SER A 251 19.91 18.27 37.08
CA SER A 251 20.13 18.06 38.51
C SER A 251 18.89 17.47 39.18
N GLY A 252 19.08 16.31 39.79
CA GLY A 252 18.55 15.98 41.12
C GLY A 252 17.05 15.75 41.25
N SER A 253 16.70 14.48 41.43
CA SER A 253 15.42 14.02 41.99
C SER A 253 15.05 14.72 43.30
N GLN A 254 13.89 15.35 43.37
CA GLN A 254 13.12 15.44 44.62
C GLN A 254 11.62 15.60 44.32
N LYS A 255 10.84 14.59 44.74
CA LYS A 255 9.37 14.63 44.74
C LYS A 255 8.92 15.70 45.72
N ASP A 256 8.34 16.79 45.23
CA ASP A 256 7.64 17.74 46.09
C ASP A 256 6.20 17.99 45.59
N ASN A 257 5.24 17.56 46.40
CA ASN A 257 3.80 17.69 46.16
C ASN A 257 3.28 19.12 46.38
N SER A 258 4.16 20.07 46.68
CA SER A 258 3.85 21.48 46.90
C SER A 258 3.62 22.27 45.61
N VAL A 259 4.19 21.84 44.48
CA VAL A 259 4.09 22.54 43.18
C VAL A 259 2.68 22.42 42.59
N ARG A 260 1.97 21.30 42.78
CA ARG A 260 0.63 21.08 42.23
C ARG A 260 -0.39 22.13 42.69
N LYS A 261 -0.31 22.60 43.95
CA LYS A 261 -1.21 23.66 44.45
C LYS A 261 -0.85 25.06 43.96
N ALA A 262 0.40 25.31 43.59
CA ALA A 262 0.80 26.60 43.03
C ALA A 262 0.45 26.70 41.53
N THR A 263 0.49 25.58 40.79
CA THR A 263 0.13 25.54 39.37
C THR A 263 -1.39 25.68 39.16
N GLU A 264 -2.23 25.12 40.04
CA GLU A 264 -3.68 25.26 39.96
C GLU A 264 -4.15 26.71 40.18
N ASN A 265 -3.53 27.46 41.10
CA ASN A 265 -3.88 28.86 41.35
C ASN A 265 -3.39 29.85 40.28
N THR A 266 -2.44 29.46 39.42
CA THR A 266 -1.90 30.36 38.38
C THR A 266 -2.68 30.27 37.06
N ILE A 267 -3.46 29.21 36.85
CA ILE A 267 -4.24 29.01 35.62
C ILE A 267 -5.48 29.91 35.55
N GLU A 268 -5.97 30.45 36.68
CA GLU A 268 -7.13 31.36 36.69
C GLU A 268 -6.87 32.79 36.17
N GLN A 269 -5.63 33.17 35.81
CA GLN A 269 -5.32 34.56 35.44
C GLN A 269 -4.62 34.79 34.07
N ALA A 270 -4.64 33.83 33.14
CA ALA A 270 -4.13 34.05 31.78
C ALA A 270 -5.23 34.58 30.80
N PRO A 271 -4.92 35.52 29.88
CA PRO A 271 -5.93 36.24 29.11
C PRO A 271 -6.63 35.38 28.05
N SER A 272 -7.93 35.62 27.87
CA SER A 272 -8.93 34.85 27.12
C SER A 272 -8.80 34.84 25.58
N THR A 273 -7.68 35.26 25.01
CA THR A 273 -7.57 35.48 23.55
C THR A 273 -7.12 34.25 22.76
N SER A 274 -6.30 33.34 23.31
CA SER A 274 -5.85 32.14 22.58
C SER A 274 -6.92 31.03 22.51
N ASN A 275 -7.67 30.83 23.60
CA ASN A 275 -8.76 29.83 23.67
C ASN A 275 -9.95 30.17 22.74
N VAL A 276 -10.16 31.45 22.43
CA VAL A 276 -11.23 31.90 21.52
C VAL A 276 -10.86 31.69 20.05
N VAL A 277 -9.56 31.73 19.70
CA VAL A 277 -9.10 31.50 18.32
C VAL A 277 -9.14 30.00 17.99
N LEU A 278 -8.59 29.16 18.89
CA LEU A 278 -8.62 27.70 18.75
C LEU A 278 -10.04 27.13 18.66
N SER A 279 -10.99 27.69 19.43
CA SER A 279 -12.39 27.24 19.40
C SER A 279 -13.17 27.69 18.16
N LYS A 280 -12.75 28.78 17.48
CA LYS A 280 -13.34 29.19 16.20
C LYS A 280 -12.85 28.33 15.05
N GLU A 281 -11.57 28.01 15.03
CA GLU A 281 -10.97 27.13 14.02
C GLU A 281 -11.50 25.70 14.13
N ALA A 282 -11.62 25.16 15.35
CA ALA A 282 -12.24 23.85 15.58
C ALA A 282 -13.71 23.79 15.12
N LYS A 283 -14.50 24.86 15.35
CA LYS A 283 -15.89 24.95 14.87
C LYS A 283 -15.98 25.11 13.35
N ALA A 284 -15.00 25.76 12.72
CA ALA A 284 -14.93 25.86 11.27
C ALA A 284 -14.62 24.49 10.64
N GLN A 285 -13.64 23.76 11.19
CA GLN A 285 -13.31 22.40 10.74
C GLN A 285 -14.48 21.42 10.92
N GLN A 286 -15.22 21.53 12.02
CA GLN A 286 -16.38 20.68 12.27
C GLN A 286 -17.50 20.93 11.24
N ARG A 287 -17.76 22.19 10.87
CA ARG A 287 -18.72 22.54 9.81
C ARG A 287 -18.27 22.05 8.43
N THR A 288 -16.97 22.09 8.13
CA THR A 288 -16.43 21.54 6.88
C THR A 288 -16.62 20.02 6.82
N MET A 289 -16.44 19.33 7.95
CA MET A 289 -16.68 17.89 8.06
C MET A 289 -18.15 17.51 7.86
N GLU A 290 -19.06 18.27 8.48
CA GLU A 290 -20.52 18.07 8.35
C GLU A 290 -21.00 18.31 6.90
N ASN A 291 -20.47 19.33 6.23
CA ASN A 291 -20.77 19.59 4.83
C ASN A 291 -20.27 18.45 3.93
N MET A 292 -19.02 17.97 4.12
CA MET A 292 -18.50 16.82 3.37
C MET A 292 -19.32 15.54 3.60
N GLN A 293 -19.77 15.27 4.83
CA GLN A 293 -20.64 14.13 5.11
C GLN A 293 -22.00 14.23 4.41
N SER A 294 -22.55 15.45 4.32
CA SER A 294 -23.80 15.68 3.59
C SER A 294 -23.66 15.46 2.08
N ASP A 295 -22.52 15.86 1.50
CA ASP A 295 -22.20 15.66 0.08
C ASP A 295 -21.99 14.19 -0.26
N ILE A 296 -21.30 13.44 0.60
CA ILE A 296 -21.12 11.99 0.45
C ILE A 296 -22.47 11.28 0.48
N MET A 297 -23.36 11.64 1.40
CA MET A 297 -24.71 11.06 1.48
C MET A 297 -25.58 11.42 0.27
N ALA A 298 -25.41 12.62 -0.31
CA ALA A 298 -26.11 13.00 -1.53
C ALA A 298 -25.61 12.16 -2.73
N LEU A 299 -24.30 11.97 -2.84
CA LEU A 299 -23.69 11.15 -3.90
C LEU A 299 -24.13 9.69 -3.81
N GLN A 300 -24.20 9.13 -2.60
CA GLN A 300 -24.71 7.77 -2.38
C GLN A 300 -26.18 7.62 -2.80
N ARG A 301 -27.02 8.63 -2.55
CA ARG A 301 -28.43 8.62 -3.01
C ARG A 301 -28.52 8.69 -4.53
N THR A 302 -27.72 9.52 -5.19
CA THR A 302 -27.69 9.60 -6.65
C THR A 302 -27.23 8.28 -7.27
N VAL A 303 -26.21 7.63 -6.71
CA VAL A 303 -25.77 6.31 -7.17
C VAL A 303 -26.86 5.26 -6.99
N GLN A 304 -27.58 5.25 -5.86
CA GLN A 304 -28.70 4.32 -5.67
C GLN A 304 -29.87 4.58 -6.63
N GLN A 305 -30.19 5.83 -6.93
CA GLN A 305 -31.23 6.18 -7.90
C GLN A 305 -30.86 5.74 -9.31
N LEU A 306 -29.59 5.89 -9.71
CA LEU A 306 -29.09 5.42 -11.01
C LEU A 306 -29.12 3.89 -11.10
N LEU A 307 -28.77 3.19 -10.02
CA LEU A 307 -28.86 1.73 -9.97
C LEU A 307 -30.31 1.24 -10.02
N ALA A 308 -31.25 1.92 -9.36
CA ALA A 308 -32.68 1.62 -9.45
C ALA A 308 -33.25 1.87 -10.86
N ALA A 309 -32.83 2.95 -11.51
CA ALA A 309 -33.22 3.26 -12.89
C ALA A 309 -32.67 2.26 -13.93
N GLN A 310 -31.58 1.54 -13.62
CA GLN A 310 -31.08 0.45 -14.47
C GLN A 310 -31.81 -0.88 -14.25
N GLN A 311 -32.56 -1.04 -13.16
CA GLN A 311 -33.35 -2.24 -12.88
C GLN A 311 -34.78 -2.17 -13.48
N GLU A 312 -35.28 -0.98 -13.80
CA GLU A 312 -36.50 -0.81 -14.59
C GLU A 312 -36.17 -0.80 -16.10
N GLY A 313 -36.07 -2.00 -16.69
CA GLY A 313 -36.12 -2.18 -18.15
C GLY A 313 -37.49 -1.78 -18.73
N PRO A 314 -37.60 -1.55 -20.05
CA PRO A 314 -38.78 -0.92 -20.66
C PRO A 314 -40.05 -1.75 -20.42
N SER A 315 -41.06 -1.11 -19.83
CA SER A 315 -42.37 -1.71 -19.63
C SER A 315 -43.04 -2.00 -20.98
N THR A 316 -43.63 -3.19 -21.07
CA THR A 316 -44.41 -3.67 -22.20
C THR A 316 -45.66 -2.81 -22.40
N ALA A 317 -45.77 -2.11 -23.53
CA ALA A 317 -47.05 -1.62 -24.04
C ALA A 317 -47.71 -2.71 -24.91
N PRO A 318 -49.04 -2.93 -24.82
CA PRO A 318 -49.71 -4.00 -25.55
C PRO A 318 -50.07 -3.54 -26.98
N GLY A 319 -49.72 -4.37 -27.96
CA GLY A 319 -50.31 -4.32 -29.30
C GLY A 319 -49.32 -4.09 -30.44
N ALA A 320 -48.76 -5.18 -30.98
CA ALA A 320 -48.51 -5.32 -32.42
C ALA A 320 -48.19 -6.79 -32.73
N THR A 321 -48.86 -7.28 -33.77
CA THR A 321 -48.95 -8.65 -34.25
C THR A 321 -47.68 -9.22 -34.88
N SER A 322 -47.44 -10.52 -34.63
CA SER A 322 -46.95 -11.56 -35.54
C SER A 322 -46.09 -11.14 -36.75
N GLN A 323 -44.83 -11.58 -36.80
CA GLN A 323 -44.28 -12.30 -37.96
C GLN A 323 -42.94 -12.99 -37.67
N ALA A 324 -42.66 -13.99 -38.50
CA ALA A 324 -41.78 -15.14 -38.32
C ALA A 324 -40.26 -14.85 -38.33
N ALA A 325 -39.51 -15.80 -37.74
CA ALA A 325 -38.06 -15.90 -37.83
C ALA A 325 -37.57 -16.31 -39.23
N PRO A 326 -36.30 -15.99 -39.57
CA PRO A 326 -35.50 -16.91 -40.38
C PRO A 326 -34.12 -17.25 -39.78
N GLU A 327 -33.68 -18.44 -40.19
CA GLU A 327 -32.47 -19.21 -39.88
C GLU A 327 -31.12 -18.58 -40.36
N PRO A 328 -29.97 -19.15 -39.95
CA PRO A 328 -28.70 -18.43 -39.83
C PRO A 328 -27.82 -18.51 -41.08
N GLY A 329 -27.28 -17.36 -41.51
CA GLY A 329 -26.17 -17.34 -42.44
C GLY A 329 -26.10 -16.10 -43.32
N GLN A 330 -25.54 -15.00 -42.80
CA GLN A 330 -24.74 -14.04 -43.57
C GLN A 330 -24.10 -13.02 -42.62
N ARG A 331 -22.77 -12.95 -42.66
CA ARG A 331 -21.99 -11.90 -42.00
C ARG A 331 -22.27 -10.56 -42.69
N THR A 332 -22.76 -9.59 -41.95
CA THR A 332 -22.70 -8.17 -42.32
C THR A 332 -22.15 -7.37 -41.14
N VAL A 333 -21.01 -6.74 -41.38
CA VAL A 333 -20.35 -5.80 -40.48
C VAL A 333 -21.27 -4.60 -40.24
N GLN A 334 -21.74 -4.40 -39.00
CA GLN A 334 -22.36 -3.14 -38.59
C GLN A 334 -21.45 -2.37 -37.63
N ARG A 335 -21.00 -1.24 -38.17
CA ARG A 335 -20.23 -0.16 -37.58
C ARG A 335 -21.10 0.53 -36.52
N ALA A 336 -20.68 0.53 -35.25
CA ALA A 336 -21.38 1.24 -34.19
C ALA A 336 -21.30 2.76 -34.42
N THR A 337 -22.47 3.38 -34.46
CA THR A 337 -22.70 4.80 -34.67
C THR A 337 -22.21 5.63 -33.48
N VAL A 338 -21.57 6.74 -33.81
CA VAL A 338 -21.10 7.84 -32.97
C VAL A 338 -22.20 8.31 -32.00
N LEU A 339 -21.92 8.29 -30.69
CA LEU A 339 -22.67 9.07 -29.71
C LEU A 339 -22.23 10.55 -29.82
N GLN A 340 -23.19 11.43 -30.12
CA GLN A 340 -23.04 12.89 -30.11
C GLN A 340 -22.81 13.41 -28.68
N PRO A 341 -22.11 14.55 -28.50
CA PRO A 341 -21.99 15.21 -27.19
C PRO A 341 -23.29 15.93 -26.84
N LEU A 342 -23.74 15.82 -25.58
CA LEU A 342 -24.76 16.67 -24.99
C LEU A 342 -24.21 18.10 -24.85
N ASP A 343 -24.58 18.99 -25.77
CA ASP A 343 -24.62 20.43 -25.55
C ASP A 343 -26.09 20.81 -25.30
N ASP A 344 -26.42 21.22 -24.07
CA ASP A 344 -27.52 22.16 -23.79
C ASP A 344 -27.58 22.49 -22.27
N THR A 345 -26.91 23.56 -21.85
CA THR A 345 -27.33 24.36 -20.68
C THR A 345 -26.76 25.79 -20.73
N PRO A 346 -27.56 26.82 -21.09
CA PRO A 346 -27.07 28.20 -21.26
C PRO A 346 -26.64 28.92 -19.96
N HIS A 347 -26.88 28.35 -18.78
CA HIS A 347 -26.72 29.06 -17.50
C HIS A 347 -25.31 28.96 -16.88
N LEU A 348 -24.44 28.06 -17.35
CA LEU A 348 -23.09 27.89 -16.78
C LEU A 348 -22.04 28.80 -17.45
N ARG A 349 -22.27 29.28 -18.67
CA ARG A 349 -21.34 30.16 -19.40
C ARG A 349 -21.33 31.60 -18.86
N GLN A 350 -22.44 32.07 -18.29
CA GLN A 350 -22.56 33.43 -17.74
C GLN A 350 -21.83 33.63 -16.41
N ARG A 351 -21.67 32.59 -15.59
CA ARG A 351 -20.93 32.69 -14.31
C ARG A 351 -19.41 32.69 -14.50
N ALA A 352 -18.90 32.04 -15.55
CA ALA A 352 -17.47 32.01 -15.84
C ALA A 352 -16.95 33.36 -16.39
N LEU A 353 -17.80 34.13 -17.09
CA LEU A 353 -17.40 35.41 -17.71
C LEU A 353 -17.43 36.61 -16.73
N GLN A 354 -18.17 36.52 -15.61
CA GLN A 354 -18.17 37.59 -14.60
C GLN A 354 -16.94 37.57 -13.67
N GLN A 355 -16.21 36.45 -13.58
CA GLN A 355 -15.03 36.34 -12.71
C GLN A 355 -13.71 36.80 -13.36
N GLN A 356 -13.67 37.03 -14.68
CA GLN A 356 -12.47 37.51 -15.39
C GLN A 356 -12.33 39.05 -15.44
N GLY A 357 -13.21 39.80 -14.75
CA GLY A 357 -13.30 41.25 -14.85
C GLY A 357 -12.75 42.08 -13.70
N GLN A 358 -11.80 41.60 -12.89
CA GLN A 358 -11.15 42.42 -11.84
C GLN A 358 -9.63 42.59 -12.07
N PRO A 359 -9.09 43.83 -12.02
CA PRO A 359 -7.68 44.08 -12.32
C PRO A 359 -6.76 43.65 -11.18
N GLN A 360 -5.74 42.84 -11.49
CA GLN A 360 -4.64 42.52 -10.59
C GLN A 360 -3.62 43.67 -10.57
N VAL A 361 -3.31 44.16 -9.37
CA VAL A 361 -2.24 45.12 -9.08
C VAL A 361 -0.91 44.36 -8.98
N ALA A 362 0.08 44.74 -9.81
CA ALA A 362 1.42 44.16 -9.79
C ALA A 362 2.32 44.83 -8.73
N PRO A 363 3.22 44.10 -8.04
CA PRO A 363 4.36 44.71 -7.38
C PRO A 363 5.62 44.65 -8.26
N ASN A 364 6.30 45.79 -8.30
CA ASN A 364 7.48 46.12 -9.10
C ASN A 364 8.67 45.19 -8.88
N GLY A 365 9.33 44.83 -9.99
CA GLY A 365 10.65 44.23 -10.01
C GLY A 365 11.76 45.25 -9.73
N VAL A 366 12.77 44.82 -8.99
CA VAL A 366 14.07 45.50 -8.88
C VAL A 366 15.08 44.69 -9.69
N HIS A 367 15.58 45.33 -10.73
CA HIS A 367 16.75 44.94 -11.51
C HIS A 367 17.98 44.79 -10.60
N HIS A 368 18.78 43.74 -10.79
CA HIS A 368 20.23 43.87 -10.66
C HIS A 368 20.97 43.18 -11.81
N ASP A 369 21.90 43.97 -12.33
CA ASP A 369 22.67 43.82 -13.57
C ASP A 369 23.94 42.96 -13.36
N ARG A 370 24.49 42.62 -14.52
CA ARG A 370 25.62 41.76 -14.89
C ARG A 370 26.98 41.98 -14.20
N ARG A 371 27.83 40.95 -14.42
CA ARG A 371 29.32 40.89 -14.50
C ARG A 371 30.10 40.90 -13.18
N SER A 372 30.88 39.85 -12.92
CA SER A 372 32.32 39.71 -13.23
C SER A 372 33.02 38.66 -12.35
N PHE A 373 33.94 37.91 -12.98
CA PHE A 373 34.90 36.91 -12.46
C PHE A 373 34.39 35.57 -11.91
#